data_AF-A0A842UJU0-F1
#
_entry.id   AF-A0A842UJU0-F1
#
_cell.length_a   1.000
_cell.length_b   1.000
_cell.length_c   1.000
_cell.angle_alpha   90.00
_cell.angle_beta   90.00
_cell.angle_gamma   90.00
#
_symmetry.space_group_name_H-M   'P 1'
#
loop_
_entity.id
_entity.type
_entity.pdbx_description
1 polymer ?
#
loop_
_entity_poly.entity_id
_entity_poly.type
_entity_poly.pdbx_seq_one_letter_code
_entity_poly.pdbx_strand_id
1 'polypeptide(L)'
;MPSRFIHNNVNRFLLGDSHENVNAWMDYPAKYLGRHHRLFRHTPWTPIQAWKKFGFTGMLACIIHLTLDYGWGIITLPWRMIKGL
;
A
#
# COMPACT_ATOMS: atom_id res chain seq x y z
N MET A 1 4.53 2.69 -8.41
CA MET A 1 3.53 2.66 -7.34
C MET A 1 2.30 2.01 -7.93
N PRO A 2 1.89 0.83 -7.45
CA PRO A 2 0.66 0.22 -7.93
C PRO A 2 -0.49 1.21 -7.79
N SER A 3 -1.43 1.19 -8.73
CA SER A 3 -2.60 2.05 -8.60
C SER A 3 -3.47 1.58 -7.44
N ARG A 4 -4.25 2.49 -6.85
CA ARG A 4 -5.23 2.14 -5.82
C ARG A 4 -6.19 1.02 -6.27
N PHE A 5 -6.47 0.94 -7.57
CA PHE A 5 -7.21 -0.16 -8.19
C PHE A 5 -6.52 -1.52 -7.99
N ILE A 6 -5.19 -1.62 -8.15
CA ILE A 6 -4.46 -2.87 -7.90
C ILE A 6 -4.58 -3.26 -6.43
N HIS A 7 -4.37 -2.32 -5.50
CA HIS A 7 -4.50 -2.60 -4.06
C HIS A 7 -5.90 -3.09 -3.68
N ASN A 8 -6.95 -2.44 -4.21
CA ASN A 8 -8.33 -2.84 -3.95
C ASN A 8 -8.64 -4.25 -4.50
N ASN A 9 -8.17 -4.59 -5.71
CA ASN A 9 -8.42 -5.89 -6.30
C ASN A 9 -7.67 -7.02 -5.59
N VAL A 10 -6.41 -6.80 -5.22
CA VAL A 10 -5.62 -7.81 -4.49
C VAL A 10 -6.22 -8.03 -3.10
N ASN A 11 -6.62 -6.98 -2.39
CA ASN A 11 -7.34 -7.13 -1.12
C ASN A 11 -8.65 -7.89 -1.30
N ARG A 12 -9.45 -7.56 -2.33
CA ARG A 12 -10.71 -8.26 -2.60
C ARG A 12 -10.49 -9.74 -2.87
N PHE A 13 -9.45 -10.10 -3.62
CA PHE A 13 -9.10 -11.48 -3.91
C PHE A 13 -8.66 -12.25 -2.66
N LEU A 14 -7.81 -11.65 -1.81
CA LEU A 14 -7.20 -12.33 -0.66
C LEU A 14 -8.07 -12.30 0.60
N LEU A 15 -8.82 -11.22 0.84
CA LEU A 15 -9.55 -10.95 2.08
C LEU A 15 -11.07 -10.96 1.90
N GLY A 16 -11.57 -11.14 0.67
CA GLY A 16 -13.00 -11.08 0.36
C GLY A 16 -13.60 -9.66 0.31
N ASP A 17 -12.84 -8.63 0.72
CA ASP A 17 -13.22 -7.23 0.58
C ASP A 17 -12.03 -6.39 0.08
N SER A 18 -12.33 -5.36 -0.69
CA SER A 18 -11.38 -4.41 -1.24
C SER A 18 -10.67 -3.54 -0.19
N HIS A 19 -11.24 -3.36 1.01
CA HIS A 19 -10.68 -2.53 2.08
C HIS A 19 -10.30 -1.12 1.59
N GLU A 20 -11.19 -0.50 0.80
CA GLU A 20 -10.91 0.78 0.14
C GLU A 20 -10.63 1.91 1.12
N ASN A 21 -11.22 1.84 2.31
CA ASN A 21 -11.02 2.74 3.44
C ASN A 21 -9.58 2.66 4.00
N VAL A 22 -9.03 1.46 4.13
CA VAL A 22 -7.64 1.23 4.58
C VAL A 22 -6.67 1.77 3.53
N ASN A 23 -6.89 1.41 2.26
CA ASN A 23 -6.07 1.91 1.15
C ASN A 23 -6.16 3.44 1.05
N ALA A 24 -7.35 4.03 1.20
CA ALA A 24 -7.52 5.49 1.23
C ALA A 24 -6.71 6.14 2.36
N TRP A 25 -6.75 5.52 3.54
CA TRP A 25 -6.12 6.04 4.74
C TRP A 25 -4.60 5.97 4.62
N MET A 26 -4.06 4.89 4.07
CA MET A 26 -2.62 4.77 3.81
C MET A 26 -2.14 5.81 2.79
N ASP A 27 -2.88 5.99 1.70
CA ASP A 27 -2.51 6.90 0.61
C ASP A 27 -2.86 8.36 0.90
N TYR A 28 -3.63 8.66 1.94
CA TYR A 28 -4.09 10.02 2.26
C TYR A 28 -2.97 11.08 2.26
N PRO A 29 -1.76 10.83 2.81
CA PRO A 29 -0.68 11.83 2.78
C PRO A 29 -0.19 12.16 1.37
N ALA A 30 -0.47 11.33 0.35
CA ALA A 30 -0.14 11.61 -1.05
C ALA A 30 -0.77 12.90 -1.57
N LYS A 31 -1.91 13.31 -1.00
CA LYS A 31 -2.56 14.59 -1.33
C LYS A 31 -1.70 15.81 -1.04
N TYR A 32 -0.79 15.72 -0.06
CA TYR A 32 0.04 16.84 0.38
C TYR A 32 1.53 16.62 0.07
N LEU A 33 1.98 15.38 0.07
CA LEU A 33 3.40 15.01 -0.04
C LEU A 33 3.78 14.40 -1.40
N GLY A 34 2.81 14.18 -2.29
CA GLY A 34 3.05 13.57 -3.59
C GLY A 34 3.80 12.24 -3.46
N ARG A 35 4.95 12.11 -4.10
CA ARG A 35 5.77 10.88 -4.07
C ARG A 35 6.38 10.56 -2.70
N HIS A 36 6.49 11.53 -1.80
CA HIS A 36 7.09 11.34 -0.47
C HIS A 36 6.11 10.80 0.59
N HIS A 37 4.85 10.53 0.22
CA HIS A 37 3.85 10.07 1.19
C HIS A 37 4.20 8.74 1.86
N ARG A 38 5.05 7.90 1.25
CA ARG A 38 5.56 6.66 1.87
C ARG A 38 6.35 6.90 3.17
N LEU A 39 6.78 8.12 3.44
CA LEU A 39 7.36 8.46 4.75
C LEU A 39 6.32 8.36 5.88
N PHE A 40 5.03 8.46 5.55
CA PHE A 40 3.93 8.41 6.48
C PHE A 40 3.02 7.22 6.17
N ARG A 41 2.65 6.47 7.21
CA ARG A 41 1.77 5.29 7.09
C ARG A 41 2.31 4.20 6.15
N HIS A 42 3.61 4.18 5.87
CA HIS A 42 4.30 3.04 5.26
C HIS A 42 5.54 2.65 6.09
N THR A 43 5.32 2.50 7.38
CA THR A 43 6.33 2.05 8.34
C THR A 43 5.96 0.68 8.92
N PRO A 44 6.91 -0.08 9.50
CA PRO A 44 6.62 -1.36 10.16
C PRO A 44 5.55 -1.28 11.26
N TRP A 45 5.32 -0.09 11.83
CA TRP A 45 4.32 0.17 12.86
C TRP A 45 2.91 0.48 12.33
N THR A 46 2.79 0.73 11.02
CA THR A 46 1.50 1.11 10.40
C THR A 46 0.45 0.00 10.51
N PRO A 47 0.77 -1.30 10.33
CA PRO A 47 -0.21 -2.38 10.52
C PRO A 47 -0.88 -2.35 11.90
N ILE A 48 -0.13 -2.03 12.97
CA ILE A 48 -0.68 -1.92 14.33
C ILE A 48 -1.69 -0.77 14.41
N GLN A 49 -1.42 0.36 13.73
CA GLN A 49 -2.37 1.48 13.67
C GLN A 49 -3.62 1.11 12.87
N ALA A 50 -3.46 0.38 11.76
CA ALA A 50 -4.57 -0.12 10.96
C ALA A 50 -5.43 -1.11 11.75
N TRP A 51 -4.82 -1.99 12.56
CA TRP A 51 -5.54 -2.88 13.46
C TRP A 51 -6.44 -2.12 14.44
N LYS A 52 -5.87 -1.11 15.11
CA LYS A 52 -6.60 -0.27 16.07
C LYS A 52 -7.76 0.50 15.44
N LYS A 53 -7.66 0.85 14.16
CA LYS A 53 -8.63 1.71 13.47
C LYS A 53 -9.69 0.94 12.69
N PHE A 54 -9.34 -0.19 12.09
CA PHE A 54 -10.15 -0.92 11.13
C PHE A 54 -10.31 -2.41 11.47
N GLY A 55 -9.80 -2.86 12.61
CA GLY A 55 -9.87 -4.26 13.02
C GLY A 55 -8.82 -5.13 12.34
N PHE A 56 -8.89 -6.44 12.61
CA PHE A 56 -7.86 -7.40 12.19
C PHE A 56 -7.73 -7.49 10.67
N THR A 57 -8.85 -7.49 9.94
CA THR A 57 -8.85 -7.50 8.47
C THR A 57 -8.22 -6.23 7.89
N GLY A 58 -8.39 -5.09 8.55
CA GLY A 58 -7.72 -3.84 8.18
C GLY A 58 -6.19 -3.87 8.39
N MET A 59 -5.72 -4.59 9.41
CA MET A 59 -4.28 -4.86 9.57
C MET A 59 -3.74 -5.69 8.41
N LEU A 60 -4.44 -6.76 8.02
CA LEU A 60 -4.05 -7.62 6.90
C LEU A 60 -4.03 -6.83 5.58
N ALA A 61 -5.06 -6.02 5.33
CA ALA A 61 -5.11 -5.14 4.16
C ALA A 61 -3.95 -4.15 4.12
N CYS A 62 -3.54 -3.61 5.28
CA CYS A 62 -2.36 -2.75 5.38
C CYS A 62 -1.06 -3.50 5.05
N ILE A 63 -0.89 -4.74 5.54
CA ILE A 63 0.29 -5.56 5.23
C ILE A 63 0.35 -5.88 3.73
N ILE A 64 -0.78 -6.26 3.12
CA ILE A 64 -0.87 -6.50 1.68
C ILE A 64 -0.51 -5.25 0.90
N HIS A 65 -1.03 -4.09 1.32
CA HIS A 65 -0.71 -2.80 0.71
C HIS A 65 0.80 -2.56 0.73
N LEU A 66 1.45 -2.64 1.90
CA LEU A 66 2.90 -2.45 2.02
C LEU A 66 3.68 -3.45 1.15
N THR A 67 3.27 -4.72 1.17
CA THR A 67 3.92 -5.79 0.41
C THR A 67 3.86 -5.50 -1.09
N LEU A 68 2.71 -5.10 -1.62
CA LEU A 68 2.58 -4.70 -3.01
C LEU A 68 3.43 -3.47 -3.31
N ASP A 69 3.50 -2.52 -2.40
CA ASP A 69 4.13 -1.24 -2.64
C ASP A 69 5.67 -1.30 -2.64
N TYR A 70 6.25 -2.20 -1.84
CA TYR A 70 7.67 -2.56 -1.83
C TYR A 70 8.02 -3.65 -2.85
N GLY A 71 7.18 -4.68 -2.98
CA GLY A 71 7.36 -5.78 -3.93
C GLY A 71 7.29 -5.32 -5.39
N TRP A 72 6.39 -4.39 -5.71
CA TRP A 72 6.36 -3.72 -7.02
C TRP A 72 7.63 -2.89 -7.26
N GLY A 73 8.20 -2.32 -6.20
CA GLY A 73 9.51 -1.68 -6.25
C GLY A 73 10.59 -2.65 -6.72
N ILE A 74 10.66 -3.85 -6.13
CA ILE A 74 11.63 -4.90 -6.49
C ILE A 74 11.45 -5.38 -7.93
N ILE A 75 10.21 -5.60 -8.38
CA ILE A 75 9.92 -6.08 -9.74
C ILE A 75 10.21 -4.99 -10.80
N THR A 76 9.93 -3.72 -10.49
CA THR A 76 10.13 -2.61 -11.45
C THR A 76 11.50 -1.94 -11.37
N LEU A 77 12.29 -2.19 -10.32
CA LEU A 77 13.67 -1.72 -10.15
C LEU A 77 14.57 -2.14 -11.33
N PRO A 78 14.60 -3.42 -11.75
CA PRO A 78 15.37 -3.84 -12.92
C PRO A 78 14.95 -3.09 -14.19
N TRP A 79 13.64 -2.91 -14.40
CA TRP A 79 13.10 -2.25 -15.60
C TRP A 79 13.42 -0.75 -15.66
N ARG A 80 13.50 -0.09 -14.50
CA ARG A 80 13.89 1.33 -14.38
C ARG A 80 15.39 1.54 -14.57
N MET A 81 16.23 0.56 -14.23
CA MET A 81 17.67 0.60 -14.51
C MET A 81 17.98 0.41 -16.00
N ILE A 82 17.18 -0.38 -16.72
CA ILE A 82 17.37 -0.64 -18.16
C ILE A 82 16.99 0.56 -19.04
N LYS A 83 16.00 1.37 -18.63
CA LYS A 83 15.57 2.57 -19.38
C LYS A 83 16.23 3.88 -18.90
N GLY A 84 17.32 3.76 -18.15
CA GLY A 84 18.09 4.87 -17.57
C GLY A 84 19.46 5.10 -18.23
N LEU A 85 19.61 4.73 -19.52
CA LEU A 85 20.62 5.22 -20.47
C LEU A 85 19.90 5.72 -21.72
#